data_AF-A0A2K0T6U0-F1
#
_entry.id   AF-A0A2K0T6U0-F1
#
_cell.length_a   1.000
_cell.length_b   1.000
_cell.length_c   1.000
_cell.angle_alpha   90.00
_cell.angle_beta   90.00
_cell.angle_gamma   90.00
#
_symmetry.space_group_name_H-M   'P 1'
#
loop_
_entity.id
_entity.type
_entity.pdbx_description
1 polymer ?
#
loop_
_entity_poly.entity_id
_entity_poly.type
_entity_poly.pdbx_seq_one_letter_code
_entity_poly.pdbx_strand_id
1 'polypeptide(L)'
;MATDIKQSDSSKQSKKLAFQPKSQHTSDEFLQDFLNPSFDPISYINANLPPLAQKSPVPTSNPNAVPLAELATQSQTLLTQLDAHTTRLSDTLTQITDDILRSGSRMSYEVEMLRGEALSLEELLFEKLAEEIKLFVPGGLKKEGEAKEEGEKKQQAEEEKQKEREDSVAEGGKEAEAKVASKAEAGAGSGAVGEEPDSIKQLRTLTLVRERLDSVIKTFGDAMEFTFPPSEVSVSSGFLSVSAPEPGSELQSSEERGQQVLKKLREEISSLLNNKDDPVSGIEKAAERIEKLKELTTVWTGTAEEKGRMKFVESLAKMVEDRHRELLKEMDVKKGEVILVRGEANAGVSAREAVAGEKALPAGFGLMSQLQKLRGGL
;
A
#
# COMPACT_ATOMS: atom_id res chain seq x y z
N MET A 1 48.59 -45.44 -3.32
CA MET A 1 48.50 -44.23 -2.49
C MET A 1 47.84 -43.16 -3.34
N ALA A 2 46.52 -43.06 -3.22
CA ALA A 2 45.70 -42.11 -3.96
C ALA A 2 45.41 -40.90 -3.06
N THR A 3 45.48 -39.72 -3.64
CA THR A 3 45.30 -38.41 -2.99
C THR A 3 43.83 -38.06 -2.88
N ASP A 4 43.32 -37.85 -1.67
CA ASP A 4 42.01 -37.27 -1.39
C ASP A 4 42.17 -35.86 -0.82
N ILE A 5 41.83 -34.85 -1.63
CA ILE A 5 41.68 -33.45 -1.22
C ILE A 5 40.19 -33.24 -0.99
N LYS A 6 39.77 -33.13 0.27
CA LYS A 6 38.40 -32.78 0.64
C LYS A 6 38.34 -31.31 1.04
N GLN A 7 38.02 -30.45 0.07
CA GLN A 7 37.43 -29.14 0.32
C GLN A 7 35.93 -29.34 0.61
N SER A 8 35.44 -28.83 1.73
CA SER A 8 34.02 -28.57 1.94
C SER A 8 33.88 -27.21 2.59
N ASP A 9 33.76 -26.20 1.73
CA ASP A 9 33.32 -24.86 2.09
C ASP A 9 31.80 -24.84 1.91
N SER A 10 31.05 -24.82 3.00
CA SER A 10 29.59 -24.75 2.98
C SER A 10 29.15 -23.35 3.39
N SER A 11 29.13 -22.46 2.39
CA SER A 11 28.51 -21.14 2.45
C SER A 11 27.02 -21.27 2.76
N LYS A 12 26.59 -20.56 3.80
CA LYS A 12 25.19 -20.43 4.22
C LYS A 12 24.37 -19.79 3.09
N GLN A 13 23.73 -20.60 2.27
CA GLN A 13 22.58 -20.17 1.47
C GLN A 13 21.39 -19.97 2.42
N SER A 14 21.01 -18.71 2.62
CA SER A 14 19.73 -18.34 3.21
C SER A 14 18.60 -19.01 2.42
N LYS A 15 17.77 -19.78 3.12
CA LYS A 15 16.66 -20.54 2.53
C LYS A 15 15.65 -19.59 1.89
N LYS A 16 15.65 -19.48 0.54
CA LYS A 16 14.59 -18.86 -0.25
C LYS A 16 13.32 -19.70 -0.03
N LEU A 17 12.34 -19.16 0.69
CA LEU A 17 11.04 -19.82 0.83
C LEU A 17 10.37 -19.82 -0.55
N ALA A 18 10.42 -20.95 -1.25
CA ALA A 18 9.79 -21.10 -2.55
C ALA A 18 8.27 -20.96 -2.38
N PHE A 19 7.72 -19.82 -2.80
CA PHE A 19 6.27 -19.64 -2.90
C PHE A 19 5.76 -20.57 -4.00
N GLN A 20 4.82 -21.46 -3.68
CA GLN A 20 4.31 -22.40 -4.68
C GLN A 20 3.49 -21.63 -5.73
N PRO A 21 3.81 -21.78 -7.03
CA PRO A 21 3.04 -21.14 -8.08
C PRO A 21 1.64 -21.75 -8.12
N LYS A 22 0.63 -20.88 -7.98
CA LYS A 22 -0.79 -21.30 -7.94
C LYS A 22 -1.40 -21.42 -9.34
N SER A 23 -0.66 -21.05 -10.39
CA SER A 23 -1.13 -21.07 -11.78
C SER A 23 0.02 -21.16 -12.78
N GLN A 24 -0.29 -21.61 -14.01
CA GLN A 24 0.66 -21.65 -15.13
C GLN A 24 1.26 -20.27 -15.46
N HIS A 25 0.55 -19.18 -15.12
CA HIS A 25 1.01 -17.80 -15.35
C HIS A 25 1.94 -17.27 -14.26
N THR A 26 2.09 -17.98 -13.14
CA THR A 26 2.95 -17.61 -12.00
C THR A 26 4.07 -18.62 -11.74
N SER A 27 4.18 -19.67 -12.57
CA SER A 27 5.22 -20.70 -12.46
C SER A 27 6.60 -20.28 -12.97
N ASP A 28 6.71 -19.08 -13.51
CA ASP A 28 7.99 -18.54 -13.97
C ASP A 28 8.93 -18.31 -12.77
N GLU A 29 10.17 -18.79 -12.87
CA GLU A 29 11.20 -18.63 -11.84
C GLU A 29 11.49 -17.15 -11.57
N PHE A 30 11.41 -16.31 -12.61
CA PHE A 30 11.61 -14.87 -12.51
C PHE A 30 10.54 -14.20 -11.61
N LEU A 31 9.30 -14.68 -11.65
CA LEU A 31 8.19 -14.06 -10.92
C LEU A 31 8.16 -14.45 -9.44
N GLN A 32 8.93 -15.44 -9.00
CA GLN A 32 8.92 -15.91 -7.61
C GLN A 32 9.29 -14.82 -6.60
N ASP A 33 10.24 -13.96 -6.95
CA ASP A 33 10.65 -12.87 -6.06
C ASP A 33 9.52 -11.86 -5.85
N PHE A 34 8.74 -11.60 -6.90
CA PHE A 34 7.58 -10.72 -6.90
C PHE A 34 6.34 -11.31 -6.23
N LEU A 35 6.32 -12.60 -5.89
CA LEU A 35 5.22 -13.24 -5.16
C LEU A 35 5.39 -13.13 -3.63
N ASN A 36 6.57 -12.75 -3.13
CA ASN A 36 6.85 -12.67 -1.70
C ASN A 36 6.05 -11.52 -1.03
N PRO A 37 5.33 -11.73 0.08
CA PRO A 37 4.56 -10.68 0.74
C PRO A 37 5.42 -9.49 1.21
N SER A 38 6.65 -9.74 1.63
CA SER A 38 7.64 -8.75 2.07
C SER A 38 8.52 -8.22 0.91
N PHE A 39 7.98 -8.18 -0.30
CA PHE A 39 8.72 -7.70 -1.46
C PHE A 39 9.06 -6.21 -1.30
N ASP A 40 10.33 -5.87 -1.53
CA ASP A 40 10.82 -4.51 -1.55
C ASP A 40 11.58 -4.27 -2.87
N PRO A 41 11.18 -3.27 -3.68
CA PRO A 41 11.84 -2.95 -4.94
C PRO A 41 13.33 -2.67 -4.80
N ILE A 42 13.73 -2.00 -3.72
CA ILE A 42 15.12 -1.57 -3.52
C ILE A 42 16.00 -2.78 -3.18
N SER A 43 15.54 -3.60 -2.24
CA SER A 43 16.19 -4.87 -1.91
C SER A 43 16.28 -5.81 -3.12
N TYR A 44 15.27 -5.84 -3.99
CA TYR A 44 15.31 -6.61 -5.22
C TYR A 44 16.41 -6.12 -6.18
N ILE A 45 16.51 -4.81 -6.42
CA ILE A 45 17.57 -4.24 -7.27
C ILE A 45 18.95 -4.53 -6.69
N ASN A 46 19.15 -4.29 -5.39
CA ASN A 46 20.42 -4.50 -4.71
C ASN A 46 20.83 -5.98 -4.64
N ALA A 47 19.89 -6.92 -4.65
CA ALA A 47 20.18 -8.35 -4.68
C ALA A 47 20.53 -8.86 -6.08
N ASN A 48 19.99 -8.25 -7.14
CA ASN A 48 20.19 -8.67 -8.52
C ASN A 48 21.39 -7.98 -9.21
N LEU A 49 21.83 -6.83 -8.70
CA LEU A 49 23.00 -6.12 -9.26
C LEU A 49 24.28 -6.50 -8.51
N PRO A 50 25.34 -6.97 -9.22
CA PRO A 50 26.60 -7.29 -8.57
C PRO A 50 27.34 -6.02 -8.10
N PRO A 51 28.16 -6.12 -7.04
CA PRO A 51 28.91 -4.99 -6.53
C PRO A 51 29.96 -4.51 -7.55
N LEU A 52 30.20 -3.21 -7.61
CA LEU A 52 31.19 -2.62 -8.51
C LEU A 52 32.62 -2.98 -8.11
N ALA A 53 33.45 -3.36 -9.10
CA ALA A 53 34.88 -3.53 -8.94
C ALA A 53 35.56 -2.18 -8.67
N GLN A 54 35.76 -1.84 -7.40
CA GLN A 54 36.53 -0.66 -7.01
C GLN A 54 38.02 -0.93 -7.23
N LYS A 55 38.69 -0.06 -8.00
CA LYS A 55 40.15 0.00 -8.08
C LYS A 55 40.70 0.58 -6.77
N SER A 56 40.67 -0.20 -5.69
CA SER A 56 41.34 0.13 -4.43
C SER A 56 42.76 -0.46 -4.43
N PRO A 57 43.78 0.24 -3.92
CA PRO A 57 45.13 -0.31 -3.74
C PRO A 57 45.25 -1.30 -2.57
N VAL A 58 44.15 -1.57 -1.84
CA VAL A 58 44.11 -2.52 -0.71
C VAL A 58 43.45 -3.83 -1.17
N PRO A 59 44.02 -5.02 -0.85
CA PRO A 59 43.59 -6.32 -1.37
C PRO A 59 42.36 -6.87 -0.62
N THR A 60 41.29 -6.09 -0.58
CA THR A 60 39.95 -6.53 -0.13
C THR A 60 38.95 -6.41 -1.28
N SER A 61 39.36 -6.82 -2.48
CA SER A 61 38.44 -6.90 -3.62
C SER A 61 37.45 -8.04 -3.39
N ASN A 62 36.16 -7.73 -3.33
CA ASN A 62 35.13 -8.75 -3.36
C ASN A 62 35.32 -9.62 -4.62
N PRO A 63 35.36 -10.97 -4.50
CA PRO A 63 35.62 -11.86 -5.63
C PRO A 63 34.52 -11.82 -6.70
N ASN A 64 33.35 -11.27 -6.39
CA ASN A 64 32.20 -11.11 -7.28
C ASN A 64 32.04 -9.68 -7.84
N ALA A 65 33.08 -8.84 -7.75
CA ALA A 65 32.97 -7.45 -8.18
C ALA A 65 33.15 -7.32 -9.71
N VAL A 66 32.22 -6.64 -10.35
CA VAL A 66 32.08 -6.57 -11.82
C VAL A 66 32.49 -5.18 -12.35
N PRO A 67 33.14 -5.06 -13.53
CA PRO A 67 33.47 -3.76 -14.12
C PRO A 67 32.21 -2.98 -14.54
N LEU A 68 32.30 -1.65 -14.53
CA LEU A 68 31.17 -0.74 -14.81
C LEU A 68 30.45 -1.04 -16.15
N ALA A 69 31.20 -1.38 -17.20
CA ALA A 69 30.63 -1.70 -18.49
C ALA A 69 29.73 -2.94 -18.44
N GLU A 70 30.16 -3.98 -17.72
CA GLU A 70 29.38 -5.21 -17.56
C GLU A 70 28.17 -4.97 -16.66
N LEU A 71 28.30 -4.19 -15.58
CA LEU A 71 27.15 -3.78 -14.76
C LEU A 71 26.11 -3.00 -15.59
N ALA A 72 26.54 -2.04 -16.42
CA ALA A 72 25.62 -1.29 -17.27
C ALA A 72 24.86 -2.22 -18.23
N THR A 73 25.54 -3.20 -18.83
CA THR A 73 24.88 -4.20 -19.69
C THR A 73 23.90 -5.10 -18.94
N GLN A 74 24.24 -5.54 -17.73
CA GLN A 74 23.37 -6.36 -16.88
C GLN A 74 22.14 -5.59 -16.42
N SER A 75 22.30 -4.33 -15.96
CA SER A 75 21.17 -3.47 -15.59
C SER A 75 20.23 -3.22 -16.77
N GLN A 76 20.76 -2.98 -17.97
CA GLN A 76 19.94 -2.79 -19.17
C GLN A 76 19.19 -4.07 -19.58
N THR A 77 19.83 -5.22 -19.43
CA THR A 77 19.22 -6.53 -19.70
C THR A 77 18.08 -6.81 -18.72
N LEU A 78 18.31 -6.54 -17.43
CA LEU A 78 17.30 -6.70 -16.37
C LEU A 78 16.12 -5.76 -16.62
N LEU A 79 16.35 -4.50 -16.98
CA LEU A 79 15.27 -3.54 -17.28
C LEU A 79 14.45 -3.99 -18.49
N THR A 80 15.12 -4.42 -19.57
CA THR A 80 14.44 -4.94 -20.77
C THR A 80 13.62 -6.19 -20.45
N GLN A 81 14.14 -7.06 -19.57
CA GLN A 81 13.43 -8.23 -19.07
C GLN A 81 12.19 -7.82 -18.27
N LEU A 82 12.30 -6.87 -17.34
CA LEU A 82 11.17 -6.35 -16.57
C LEU A 82 10.08 -5.80 -17.50
N ASP A 83 10.44 -4.95 -18.47
CA ASP A 83 9.48 -4.36 -19.42
C ASP A 83 8.76 -5.42 -20.27
N ALA A 84 9.49 -6.44 -20.72
CA ALA A 84 8.92 -7.56 -21.45
C ALA A 84 7.93 -8.36 -20.59
N HIS A 85 8.27 -8.64 -19.32
CA HIS A 85 7.37 -9.33 -18.40
C HIS A 85 6.14 -8.47 -18.05
N THR A 86 6.29 -7.17 -17.84
CA THR A 86 5.18 -6.24 -17.58
C THR A 86 4.19 -6.21 -18.76
N THR A 87 4.70 -6.18 -20.00
CA THR A 87 3.85 -6.20 -21.20
C THR A 87 3.09 -7.53 -21.30
N ARG A 88 3.80 -8.66 -21.16
CA ARG A 88 3.19 -10.00 -21.20
C ARG A 88 2.15 -10.22 -20.10
N LEU A 89 2.41 -9.73 -18.90
CA LEU A 89 1.45 -9.78 -17.78
C LEU A 89 0.22 -8.94 -18.07
N SER A 90 0.38 -7.77 -18.70
CA SER A 90 -0.73 -6.91 -19.11
C SER A 90 -1.62 -7.60 -20.16
N ASP A 91 -1.02 -8.27 -21.13
CA ASP A 91 -1.75 -9.07 -22.13
C ASP A 91 -2.53 -10.22 -21.46
N THR A 92 -1.88 -10.94 -20.55
CA THR A 92 -2.49 -12.05 -19.81
C THR A 92 -3.62 -11.59 -18.91
N LEU A 93 -3.46 -10.45 -18.23
CA LEU A 93 -4.50 -9.84 -17.40
C LEU A 93 -5.72 -9.44 -18.24
N THR A 94 -5.49 -8.88 -19.42
CA THR A 94 -6.57 -8.54 -20.38
C THR A 94 -7.32 -9.81 -20.79
N GLN A 95 -6.59 -10.86 -21.18
CA GLN A 95 -7.19 -12.14 -21.56
C GLN A 95 -8.05 -12.75 -20.44
N ILE A 96 -7.54 -12.84 -19.21
CA ILE A 96 -8.30 -13.39 -18.08
C ILE A 96 -9.52 -12.52 -17.77
N THR A 97 -9.41 -11.20 -17.90
CA THR A 97 -10.53 -10.28 -17.71
C THR A 97 -11.63 -10.52 -18.75
N ASP A 98 -11.27 -10.66 -20.02
CA ASP A 98 -12.21 -10.95 -21.11
C ASP A 98 -12.90 -12.31 -20.93
N ASP A 99 -12.13 -13.33 -20.51
CA ASP A 99 -12.66 -14.67 -20.21
C ASP A 99 -13.64 -14.66 -19.03
N ILE A 100 -13.37 -13.86 -18.00
CA ILE A 100 -14.31 -13.65 -16.87
C ILE A 100 -15.59 -12.96 -17.34
N LEU A 101 -15.49 -11.90 -18.14
CA LEU A 101 -16.68 -11.18 -18.65
C LEU A 101 -17.54 -12.07 -19.56
N ARG A 102 -16.90 -12.87 -20.41
CA ARG A 102 -17.58 -13.80 -21.32
C ARG A 102 -18.23 -14.96 -20.58
N SER A 103 -17.53 -15.58 -19.63
CA SER A 103 -18.08 -16.67 -18.81
C SER A 103 -19.19 -16.19 -17.89
N GLY A 104 -19.11 -14.97 -17.35
CA GLY A 104 -20.18 -14.36 -16.56
C GLY A 104 -21.47 -14.16 -17.35
N SER A 105 -21.38 -13.67 -18.60
CA SER A 105 -22.55 -13.53 -19.48
C SER A 105 -23.20 -14.88 -19.79
N ARG A 106 -22.39 -15.92 -20.05
CA ARG A 106 -22.89 -17.28 -20.29
C ARG A 106 -23.55 -17.88 -19.05
N MET A 107 -22.91 -17.76 -17.88
CA MET A 107 -23.44 -18.27 -16.62
C MET A 107 -24.75 -17.58 -16.26
N SER A 108 -24.87 -16.27 -16.49
CA SER A 108 -26.13 -15.54 -16.28
C SER A 108 -27.27 -16.10 -17.13
N TYR A 109 -27.00 -16.47 -18.38
CA TYR A 109 -28.00 -17.10 -19.25
C TYR A 109 -28.39 -18.49 -18.74
N GLU A 110 -27.41 -19.32 -18.35
CA GLU A 110 -27.66 -20.66 -17.81
C GLU A 110 -28.48 -20.60 -16.50
N VAL A 111 -28.19 -19.64 -15.63
CA VAL A 111 -28.95 -19.41 -14.39
C VAL A 111 -30.39 -18.97 -14.69
N GLU A 112 -30.59 -18.05 -15.64
CA GLU A 112 -31.94 -17.59 -16.00
C GLU A 112 -32.76 -18.70 -16.68
N MET A 113 -32.12 -19.53 -17.52
CA MET A 113 -32.74 -20.71 -18.12
C MET A 113 -33.14 -21.74 -17.06
N LEU A 114 -32.24 -22.08 -16.13
CA LEU A 114 -32.53 -23.01 -15.04
C LEU A 114 -33.62 -22.48 -14.12
N ARG A 115 -33.65 -21.17 -13.87
CA ARG A 115 -34.73 -20.52 -13.12
C ARG A 115 -36.06 -20.65 -13.85
N GLY A 116 -36.08 -20.42 -15.16
CA GLY A 116 -37.28 -20.60 -15.99
C GLY A 116 -37.78 -22.05 -15.99
N GLU A 117 -36.87 -23.02 -16.12
CA GLU A 117 -37.21 -24.45 -16.04
C GLU A 117 -37.71 -24.85 -14.65
N ALA A 118 -37.09 -24.34 -13.59
CA ALA A 118 -37.53 -24.59 -12.21
C ALA A 118 -38.92 -24.01 -11.94
N LEU A 119 -39.20 -22.79 -12.41
CA LEU A 119 -40.53 -22.18 -12.33
C LEU A 119 -41.56 -22.97 -13.16
N SER A 120 -41.18 -23.42 -14.36
CA SER A 120 -42.07 -24.24 -15.20
C SER A 120 -42.37 -25.61 -14.57
N LEU A 121 -41.38 -26.23 -13.92
CA LEU A 121 -41.55 -27.46 -13.16
C LEU A 121 -42.46 -27.24 -11.94
N GLU A 122 -42.28 -26.12 -11.24
CA GLU A 122 -43.13 -25.72 -10.12
C GLU A 122 -44.59 -25.55 -10.54
N GLU A 123 -44.86 -24.82 -11.64
CA GLU A 123 -46.21 -24.69 -12.21
C GLU A 123 -46.80 -26.05 -12.61
N LEU A 124 -46.01 -26.93 -13.22
CA LEU A 124 -46.48 -28.27 -13.60
C LEU A 124 -46.88 -29.09 -12.37
N LEU A 125 -46.08 -29.07 -11.32
CA LEU A 125 -46.31 -29.86 -10.10
C LEU A 125 -47.48 -29.32 -9.26
N PHE A 126 -47.55 -27.99 -9.09
CA PHE A 126 -48.51 -27.37 -8.17
C PHE A 126 -49.82 -26.91 -8.83
N GLU A 127 -49.86 -26.71 -10.15
CA GLU A 127 -51.09 -26.30 -10.83
C GLU A 127 -51.67 -27.43 -11.68
N LYS A 128 -50.88 -27.99 -12.59
CA LYS A 128 -51.39 -28.93 -13.62
C LYS A 128 -51.54 -30.35 -13.09
N LEU A 129 -50.56 -30.85 -12.35
CA LEU A 129 -50.51 -32.24 -11.87
C LEU A 129 -50.98 -32.38 -10.41
N ALA A 130 -51.33 -31.29 -9.74
CA ALA A 130 -51.67 -31.29 -8.32
C ALA A 130 -52.82 -32.23 -7.96
N GLU A 131 -53.90 -32.24 -8.75
CA GLU A 131 -55.06 -33.12 -8.50
C GLU A 131 -54.74 -34.60 -8.76
N GLU A 132 -53.90 -34.90 -9.76
CA GLU A 132 -53.46 -36.28 -10.00
C GLU A 132 -52.53 -36.77 -8.89
N ILE A 133 -51.62 -35.92 -8.40
CA ILE A 133 -50.71 -36.25 -7.30
C ILE A 133 -51.48 -36.49 -5.99
N LYS A 134 -52.58 -35.76 -5.76
CA LYS A 134 -53.46 -35.93 -4.60
C LYS A 134 -54.12 -37.32 -4.54
N LEU A 135 -54.27 -38.01 -5.68
CA LEU A 135 -54.76 -39.39 -5.73
C LEU A 135 -53.71 -40.39 -5.22
N PHE A 136 -52.42 -40.07 -5.35
CA PHE A 136 -51.30 -40.92 -4.93
C PHE A 136 -50.73 -40.56 -3.56
N VAL A 137 -50.87 -39.29 -3.14
CA VAL A 137 -50.34 -38.78 -1.87
C VAL A 137 -51.49 -38.16 -1.04
N PRO A 138 -51.86 -38.78 0.10
CA PRO A 138 -52.88 -38.24 0.99
C PRO A 138 -52.48 -36.86 1.52
N GLY A 139 -53.17 -35.81 1.07
CA GLY A 139 -52.92 -34.41 1.46
C GLY A 139 -52.24 -33.53 0.41
N GLY A 140 -51.84 -34.09 -0.74
CA GLY A 140 -51.23 -33.34 -1.86
C GLY A 140 -49.80 -32.81 -1.59
N LEU A 141 -49.20 -32.17 -2.60
CA LEU A 141 -47.92 -31.44 -2.45
C LEU A 141 -48.19 -30.06 -1.84
N LYS A 142 -47.53 -29.75 -0.71
CA LYS A 142 -47.61 -28.42 -0.08
C LYS A 142 -46.47 -27.56 -0.58
N LYS A 143 -46.77 -26.35 -1.07
CA LYS A 143 -45.75 -25.38 -1.47
C LYS A 143 -45.05 -24.84 -0.21
N GLU A 144 -43.73 -24.72 -0.22
CA GLU A 144 -43.00 -24.08 0.89
C GLU A 144 -43.48 -22.63 1.02
N GLY A 145 -44.30 -22.38 2.05
CA GLY A 145 -45.00 -21.11 2.27
C GLY A 145 -46.44 -21.30 2.75
N GLU A 146 -47.16 -22.32 2.26
CA GLU A 146 -48.57 -22.56 2.58
C GLU A 146 -48.79 -23.26 3.93
N ALA A 147 -47.75 -23.93 4.46
CA ALA A 147 -47.82 -24.60 5.77
C ALA A 147 -47.96 -23.62 6.96
N LYS A 148 -47.77 -22.31 6.76
CA LYS A 148 -47.95 -21.30 7.82
C LYS A 148 -49.38 -20.77 7.94
N GLU A 149 -50.19 -20.78 6.86
CA GLU A 149 -51.57 -20.28 6.93
C GLU A 149 -52.59 -21.30 7.49
N GLU A 150 -52.32 -22.61 7.37
CA GLU A 150 -53.20 -23.63 7.98
C GLU A 150 -53.06 -23.72 9.51
N GLY A 151 -51.97 -23.20 10.09
CA GLY A 151 -51.73 -23.22 11.54
C GLY A 151 -52.52 -22.16 12.31
N GLU A 152 -52.77 -20.99 11.73
CA GLU A 152 -53.48 -19.88 12.40
C GLU A 152 -55.00 -19.97 12.28
N LYS A 153 -55.55 -20.70 11.29
CA LYS A 153 -57.01 -20.90 11.14
C LYS A 153 -57.61 -21.99 12.05
N LYS A 154 -56.79 -22.76 12.77
CA LYS A 154 -57.26 -23.82 13.70
C LYS A 154 -57.28 -23.42 15.18
N GLN A 155 -56.81 -22.22 15.54
CA GLN A 155 -56.88 -21.72 16.93
C GLN A 155 -57.98 -20.67 17.15
N GLN A 156 -58.69 -20.22 16.11
CA GLN A 156 -59.79 -19.24 16.25
C GLN A 156 -61.20 -19.85 16.30
N ALA A 157 -61.35 -21.18 16.24
CA ALA A 157 -62.65 -21.85 16.30
C ALA A 157 -63.02 -22.40 17.70
N GLU A 158 -62.14 -22.27 18.70
CA GLU A 158 -62.36 -22.86 20.03
C GLU A 158 -62.42 -21.85 21.19
N GLU A 159 -62.36 -20.54 20.91
CA GLU A 159 -62.43 -19.48 21.94
C GLU A 159 -63.57 -18.46 21.74
N GLU A 160 -64.61 -18.81 20.97
CA GLU A 160 -65.85 -18.02 20.85
C GLU A 160 -66.97 -18.53 21.79
N LYS A 161 -66.59 -19.08 22.94
CA LYS A 161 -67.55 -19.47 23.98
C LYS A 161 -67.05 -19.18 25.39
N GLN A 162 -66.66 -17.93 25.66
CA GLN A 162 -66.80 -17.27 26.96
C GLN A 162 -66.27 -15.83 26.91
N LYS A 163 -66.98 -14.93 27.61
CA LYS A 163 -66.64 -13.53 27.92
C LYS A 163 -66.92 -12.44 26.87
N GLU A 164 -68.21 -12.16 26.69
CA GLU A 164 -68.66 -10.78 26.86
C GLU A 164 -68.68 -10.45 28.37
N ARG A 165 -67.82 -9.52 28.78
CA ARG A 165 -68.05 -8.50 29.83
C ARG A 165 -66.74 -7.75 30.06
N GLU A 166 -66.80 -6.44 29.79
CA GLU A 166 -66.19 -5.33 30.56
C GLU A 166 -64.70 -5.43 30.88
N ASP A 167 -63.86 -4.41 30.75
CA ASP A 167 -64.00 -2.98 30.50
C ASP A 167 -62.54 -2.46 30.52
N SER A 168 -62.34 -1.24 30.05
CA SER A 168 -61.35 -0.27 30.50
C SER A 168 -59.97 -0.14 29.82
N VAL A 169 -59.89 0.96 29.05
CA VAL A 169 -59.06 2.18 29.28
C VAL A 169 -57.61 2.26 28.75
N ALA A 170 -57.39 3.41 28.07
CA ALA A 170 -56.18 4.22 27.80
C ALA A 170 -55.19 3.71 26.74
N GLU A 171 -55.02 4.34 25.56
CA GLU A 171 -54.63 5.73 25.20
C GLU A 171 -53.09 5.94 25.13
N GLY A 172 -52.65 6.49 24.00
CA GLY A 172 -51.32 7.09 23.75
C GLY A 172 -50.37 6.17 22.97
N GLY A 173 -49.73 6.53 21.85
CA GLY A 173 -49.55 7.82 21.19
C GLY A 173 -48.21 7.81 20.45
N LYS A 174 -48.26 7.91 19.11
CA LYS A 174 -47.32 8.56 18.17
C LYS A 174 -45.83 8.14 18.01
N GLU A 175 -45.52 7.96 16.72
CA GLU A 175 -44.37 8.49 15.95
C GLU A 175 -42.97 7.84 16.09
N ALA A 176 -42.53 7.18 15.01
CA ALA A 176 -41.21 7.30 14.35
C ALA A 176 -41.14 6.25 13.22
N GLU A 177 -41.31 6.66 11.96
CA GLU A 177 -40.23 6.89 10.99
C GLU A 177 -39.40 5.66 10.56
N ALA A 178 -39.36 5.47 9.25
CA ALA A 178 -38.17 5.10 8.49
C ALA A 178 -37.26 3.99 9.05
N LYS A 179 -37.59 2.73 8.71
CA LYS A 179 -36.60 1.67 8.44
C LYS A 179 -37.05 0.83 7.25
N VAL A 180 -37.08 1.47 6.08
CA VAL A 180 -36.85 0.77 4.81
C VAL A 180 -35.34 0.56 4.70
N ALA A 181 -34.92 -0.62 4.24
CA ALA A 181 -33.54 -1.11 4.09
C ALA A 181 -32.90 -1.72 5.35
N SER A 182 -33.33 -2.93 5.72
CA SER A 182 -32.45 -3.99 6.28
C SER A 182 -33.23 -5.24 6.66
N LYS A 183 -33.94 -5.87 5.71
CA LYS A 183 -34.37 -7.27 5.87
C LYS A 183 -34.79 -7.91 4.55
N ALA A 184 -33.84 -8.07 3.65
CA ALA A 184 -33.96 -9.02 2.55
C ALA A 184 -32.55 -9.55 2.30
N GLU A 185 -32.12 -10.51 3.13
CA GLU A 185 -31.07 -11.52 2.86
C GLU A 185 -31.02 -12.45 4.09
N ALA A 186 -31.97 -13.39 4.16
CA ALA A 186 -31.87 -14.56 5.05
C ALA A 186 -32.85 -15.62 4.52
N GLY A 187 -32.43 -16.28 3.44
CA GLY A 187 -33.25 -17.30 2.78
C GLY A 187 -32.62 -17.79 1.49
N ALA A 188 -31.33 -18.12 1.52
CA ALA A 188 -30.69 -18.89 0.46
C ALA A 188 -30.01 -20.10 1.11
N GLY A 189 -30.45 -21.29 0.68
CA GLY A 189 -30.04 -22.57 1.22
C GLY A 189 -28.53 -22.76 1.22
N SER A 190 -28.07 -23.36 2.30
CA SER A 190 -26.72 -23.88 2.48
C SER A 190 -26.37 -24.89 1.39
N GLY A 191 -25.50 -24.50 0.45
CA GLY A 191 -25.07 -25.38 -0.63
C GLY A 191 -23.95 -24.85 -1.51
N ALA A 192 -22.96 -24.12 -0.94
CA ALA A 192 -21.58 -23.94 -1.43
C ALA A 192 -20.99 -22.68 -0.78
N VAL A 193 -20.25 -22.85 0.31
CA VAL A 193 -19.45 -21.76 0.89
C VAL A 193 -18.25 -21.51 -0.02
N GLY A 194 -18.40 -20.55 -0.92
CA GLY A 194 -17.47 -19.43 -1.12
C GLY A 194 -15.99 -19.74 -1.29
N GLU A 195 -15.61 -20.56 -2.26
CA GLU A 195 -14.25 -20.49 -2.79
C GLU A 195 -14.21 -19.54 -3.98
N GLU A 196 -13.40 -18.49 -3.88
CA GLU A 196 -13.22 -17.54 -4.97
C GLU A 196 -12.75 -18.27 -6.24
N PRO A 197 -13.37 -18.02 -7.42
CA PRO A 197 -12.96 -18.64 -8.67
C PRO A 197 -11.47 -18.45 -8.94
N ASP A 198 -10.81 -19.50 -9.43
CA ASP A 198 -9.36 -19.48 -9.65
C ASP A 198 -8.93 -18.36 -10.60
N SER A 199 -9.73 -18.03 -11.61
CA SER A 199 -9.49 -16.90 -12.52
C SER A 199 -9.40 -15.56 -11.77
N ILE A 200 -10.18 -15.36 -10.70
CA ILE A 200 -10.15 -14.12 -9.90
C ILE A 200 -8.93 -14.11 -8.96
N LYS A 201 -8.60 -15.26 -8.34
CA LYS A 201 -7.37 -15.39 -7.54
C LYS A 201 -6.13 -15.12 -8.41
N GLN A 202 -6.13 -15.65 -9.64
CA GLN A 202 -5.07 -15.44 -10.62
C GLN A 202 -4.99 -13.98 -11.04
N LEU A 203 -6.12 -13.34 -11.39
CA LEU A 203 -6.18 -11.92 -11.73
C LEU A 203 -5.57 -11.06 -10.62
N ARG A 204 -5.97 -11.25 -9.36
CA ARG A 204 -5.40 -10.53 -8.21
C ARG A 204 -3.90 -10.73 -8.05
N THR A 205 -3.44 -11.97 -8.19
CA THR A 205 -2.02 -12.30 -8.05
C THR A 205 -1.20 -11.65 -9.17
N LEU A 206 -1.66 -11.72 -10.42
CA LEU A 206 -0.98 -11.13 -11.56
C LEU A 206 -1.00 -9.60 -11.52
N THR A 207 -2.09 -8.98 -11.04
CA THR A 207 -2.15 -7.53 -10.82
C THR A 207 -1.14 -7.08 -9.77
N LEU A 208 -1.06 -7.78 -8.63
CA LEU A 208 -0.08 -7.51 -7.59
C LEU A 208 1.35 -7.61 -8.13
N VAL A 209 1.65 -8.67 -8.90
CA VAL A 209 2.97 -8.88 -9.49
C VAL A 209 3.29 -7.76 -10.49
N ARG A 210 2.34 -7.35 -11.33
CA ARG A 210 2.50 -6.21 -12.25
C ARG A 210 2.81 -4.92 -11.50
N GLU A 211 2.04 -4.60 -10.46
CA GLU A 211 2.28 -3.41 -9.63
C GLU A 211 3.70 -3.41 -9.03
N ARG A 212 4.19 -4.59 -8.60
CA ARG A 212 5.54 -4.74 -8.05
C ARG A 212 6.63 -4.59 -9.12
N LEU A 213 6.42 -5.12 -10.32
CA LEU A 213 7.32 -4.92 -11.46
C LEU A 213 7.39 -3.44 -11.85
N ASP A 214 6.23 -2.79 -11.98
CA ASP A 214 6.12 -1.36 -12.26
C ASP A 214 6.82 -0.53 -11.16
N SER A 215 6.69 -0.95 -9.90
CA SER A 215 7.39 -0.32 -8.79
C SER A 215 8.90 -0.44 -8.90
N VAL A 216 9.44 -1.59 -9.32
CA VAL A 216 10.90 -1.74 -9.54
C VAL A 216 11.37 -0.85 -10.68
N ILE A 217 10.66 -0.86 -11.81
CA ILE A 217 10.99 -0.02 -12.97
C ILE A 217 10.98 1.46 -12.57
N LYS A 218 9.95 1.89 -11.83
CA LYS A 218 9.82 3.26 -11.34
C LYS A 218 10.94 3.62 -10.37
N THR A 219 11.20 2.80 -9.35
CA THR A 219 12.26 3.06 -8.37
C THR A 219 13.63 3.15 -9.04
N PHE A 220 13.92 2.28 -10.01
CA PHE A 220 15.14 2.34 -10.79
C PHE A 220 15.21 3.62 -11.64
N GLY A 221 14.13 3.97 -12.34
CA GLY A 221 14.02 5.19 -13.14
C GLY A 221 14.22 6.45 -12.31
N ASP A 222 13.52 6.57 -11.18
CA ASP A 222 13.62 7.69 -10.24
C ASP A 222 15.04 7.80 -9.65
N ALA A 223 15.68 6.67 -9.34
CA ALA A 223 17.06 6.65 -8.87
C ALA A 223 18.06 7.12 -9.94
N MET A 224 17.82 6.75 -11.21
CA MET A 224 18.62 7.19 -12.36
C MET A 224 18.38 8.65 -12.73
N GLU A 225 17.16 9.17 -12.53
CA GLU A 225 16.86 10.60 -12.71
C GLU A 225 17.54 11.45 -11.64
N PHE A 226 17.67 10.92 -10.42
CA PHE A 226 18.48 11.51 -9.36
C PHE A 226 19.98 11.32 -9.66
N THR A 227 20.48 11.96 -10.71
CA THR A 227 21.88 11.89 -11.12
C THR A 227 22.78 12.68 -10.16
N PHE A 228 23.92 12.10 -9.77
CA PHE A 228 24.88 12.74 -8.88
C PHE A 228 26.16 13.12 -9.64
N PRO A 229 26.67 14.37 -9.53
CA PRO A 229 27.84 14.80 -10.27
C PRO A 229 29.11 14.08 -9.74
N PRO A 230 30.00 13.60 -10.64
CA PRO A 230 31.23 12.90 -10.26
C PRO A 230 32.14 13.69 -9.29
N SER A 231 32.10 15.02 -9.37
CA SER A 231 32.84 15.90 -8.46
C SER A 231 32.44 15.71 -6.99
N GLU A 232 31.15 15.55 -6.68
CA GLU A 232 30.63 15.37 -5.31
C GLU A 232 30.98 13.97 -4.75
N VAL A 233 31.08 12.96 -5.62
CA VAL A 233 31.58 11.62 -5.25
C VAL A 233 33.04 11.71 -4.81
N SER A 234 33.83 12.51 -5.53
CA SER A 234 35.28 12.69 -5.30
C SER A 234 35.58 13.48 -4.02
N VAL A 235 34.79 14.52 -3.71
CA VAL A 235 34.91 15.30 -2.46
C VAL A 235 34.62 14.43 -1.24
N SER A 236 33.72 13.45 -1.35
CA SER A 236 33.44 12.51 -0.26
C SER A 236 34.53 11.46 -0.04
N SER A 237 35.34 11.18 -1.07
CA SER A 237 36.35 10.11 -1.10
C SER A 237 37.79 10.58 -0.89
N GLY A 238 38.04 11.89 -0.73
CA GLY A 238 39.36 12.41 -0.32
C GLY A 238 40.51 12.13 -1.29
N PHE A 239 40.24 11.89 -2.57
CA PHE A 239 41.30 11.75 -3.57
C PHE A 239 41.81 13.12 -3.99
N LEU A 240 43.09 13.35 -3.72
CA LEU A 240 43.86 14.54 -4.06
C LEU A 240 43.68 14.90 -5.54
N SER A 241 43.07 16.06 -5.77
CA SER A 241 43.02 16.72 -7.08
C SER A 241 44.44 17.10 -7.50
N VAL A 242 45.03 16.30 -8.39
CA VAL A 242 46.20 16.69 -9.18
C VAL A 242 45.75 16.69 -10.62
N SER A 243 45.74 17.88 -11.20
CA SER A 243 45.37 18.24 -12.58
C SER A 243 45.39 17.06 -13.57
N ALA A 244 44.23 16.45 -13.79
CA ALA A 244 44.00 15.57 -14.92
C ALA A 244 43.56 16.41 -16.14
N PRO A 245 43.98 16.07 -17.37
CA PRO A 245 43.69 16.85 -18.57
C PRO A 245 42.19 17.03 -18.78
N GLU A 246 41.84 18.12 -19.46
CA GLU A 246 40.48 18.55 -19.81
C GLU A 246 39.54 17.36 -20.08
N PRO A 247 38.53 17.11 -19.22
CA PRO A 247 37.62 16.00 -19.42
C PRO A 247 36.78 16.29 -20.67
N GLY A 248 36.69 15.31 -21.58
CA GLY A 248 35.93 15.42 -22.82
C GLY A 248 34.47 15.81 -22.60
N SER A 249 33.82 16.32 -23.66
CA SER A 249 32.48 16.91 -23.68
C SER A 249 31.38 16.07 -22.99
N GLU A 250 31.49 14.74 -22.96
CA GLU A 250 30.51 13.83 -22.35
C GLU A 250 30.57 13.83 -20.80
N LEU A 251 31.77 13.93 -20.22
CA LEU A 251 31.94 14.08 -18.77
C LEU A 251 31.46 15.45 -18.29
N GLN A 252 31.67 16.50 -19.09
CA GLN A 252 31.13 17.82 -18.80
C GLN A 252 29.60 17.84 -18.86
N SER A 253 28.99 17.09 -19.79
CA SER A 253 27.53 16.99 -19.90
C SER A 253 26.90 16.27 -18.71
N SER A 254 27.53 15.18 -18.23
CA SER A 254 27.04 14.44 -17.04
C SER A 254 27.28 15.21 -15.73
N GLU A 255 28.42 15.90 -15.60
CA GLU A 255 28.70 16.80 -14.49
C GLU A 255 27.66 17.94 -14.41
N GLU A 256 27.43 18.65 -15.50
CA GLU A 256 26.47 19.75 -15.56
C GLU A 256 25.03 19.26 -15.29
N ARG A 257 24.63 18.11 -15.86
CA ARG A 257 23.32 17.51 -15.60
C ARG A 257 23.14 17.17 -14.12
N GLY A 258 24.12 16.53 -13.49
CA GLY A 258 24.11 16.21 -12.07
C GLY A 258 23.98 17.47 -11.20
N GLN A 259 24.76 18.51 -11.50
CA GLN A 259 24.67 19.78 -10.79
C GLN A 259 23.30 20.44 -10.95
N GLN A 260 22.71 20.43 -12.16
CA GLN A 260 21.39 20.98 -12.41
C GLN A 260 20.31 20.23 -11.62
N VAL A 261 20.37 18.90 -11.54
CA VAL A 261 19.42 18.11 -10.74
C VAL A 261 19.52 18.47 -9.27
N LEU A 262 20.72 18.55 -8.70
CA LEU A 262 20.91 18.95 -7.30
C LEU A 262 20.44 20.39 -7.02
N LYS A 263 20.68 21.33 -7.96
CA LYS A 263 20.18 22.71 -7.86
C LYS A 263 18.66 22.75 -7.87
N LYS A 264 18.02 22.04 -8.81
CA LYS A 264 16.56 21.94 -8.89
C LYS A 264 15.95 21.36 -7.62
N LEU A 265 16.54 20.32 -7.04
CA LEU A 265 16.07 19.74 -5.77
C LEU A 265 16.18 20.73 -4.60
N ARG A 266 17.28 21.49 -4.52
CA ARG A 266 17.43 22.56 -3.50
C ARG A 266 16.39 23.67 -3.70
N GLU A 267 16.15 24.08 -4.95
CA GLU A 267 15.16 25.09 -5.30
C GLU A 267 13.73 24.64 -5.02
N GLU A 268 13.40 23.38 -5.35
CA GLU A 268 12.12 22.74 -5.03
C GLU A 268 11.86 22.78 -3.53
N ILE A 269 12.79 22.28 -2.71
CA ILE A 269 12.67 22.29 -1.25
C ILE A 269 12.59 23.72 -0.70
N SER A 270 13.44 24.63 -1.18
CA SER A 270 13.39 26.04 -0.78
C SER A 270 12.05 26.70 -1.13
N SER A 271 11.48 26.39 -2.29
CA SER A 271 10.18 26.91 -2.71
C SER A 271 9.04 26.42 -1.81
N LEU A 272 9.07 25.13 -1.41
CA LEU A 272 8.10 24.56 -0.48
C LEU A 272 8.19 25.20 0.91
N LEU A 273 9.42 25.45 1.38
CA LEU A 273 9.68 26.08 2.67
C LEU A 273 9.34 27.57 2.74
N ASN A 274 9.40 28.28 1.61
CA ASN A 274 9.08 29.71 1.53
C ASN A 274 7.59 29.98 1.23
N ASN A 275 6.73 28.96 1.32
CA ASN A 275 5.29 29.11 1.13
C ASN A 275 4.68 29.95 2.27
N LYS A 276 4.23 31.17 1.94
CA LYS A 276 3.70 32.14 2.91
C LYS A 276 2.24 31.89 3.30
N ASP A 277 1.49 31.18 2.45
CA ASP A 277 0.06 30.98 2.64
C ASP A 277 -0.20 29.86 3.67
N ASP A 278 0.60 28.79 3.61
CA ASP A 278 0.57 27.70 4.58
C ASP A 278 1.99 27.18 4.88
N PRO A 279 2.68 27.78 5.86
CA PRO A 279 4.06 27.45 6.16
C PRO A 279 4.20 26.08 6.84
N VAL A 280 3.13 25.56 7.48
CA VAL A 280 3.15 24.23 8.12
C VAL A 280 3.02 23.14 7.06
N SER A 281 2.07 23.26 6.13
CA SER A 281 1.95 22.31 5.01
C SER A 281 3.17 22.34 4.07
N GLY A 282 3.79 23.52 3.90
CA GLY A 282 5.04 23.65 3.14
C GLY A 282 6.17 22.81 3.72
N ILE A 283 6.32 22.80 5.06
CA ILE A 283 7.30 21.97 5.76
C ILE A 283 6.97 20.48 5.66
N GLU A 284 5.70 20.09 5.82
CA GLU A 284 5.28 18.70 5.70
C GLU A 284 5.58 18.13 4.32
N LYS A 285 5.24 18.86 3.26
CA LYS A 285 5.55 18.46 1.86
C LYS A 285 7.05 18.39 1.60
N ALA A 286 7.83 19.33 2.15
CA ALA A 286 9.29 19.30 2.04
C ALA A 286 9.88 18.08 2.79
N ALA A 287 9.36 17.74 3.96
CA ALA A 287 9.77 16.56 4.72
C ALA A 287 9.43 15.26 3.97
N GLU A 288 8.22 15.14 3.42
CA GLU A 288 7.80 14.00 2.60
C GLU A 288 8.70 13.84 1.36
N ARG A 289 9.08 14.95 0.73
CA ARG A 289 10.00 14.93 -0.42
C ARG A 289 11.39 14.42 -0.05
N ILE A 290 11.90 14.82 1.12
CA ILE A 290 13.20 14.38 1.63
C ILE A 290 13.18 12.91 2.02
N GLU A 291 12.08 12.42 2.60
CA GLU A 291 11.90 11.00 2.90
C GLU A 291 11.98 10.15 1.62
N LYS A 292 11.28 10.55 0.54
CA LYS A 292 11.38 9.89 -0.77
C LYS A 292 12.81 9.89 -1.32
N LEU A 293 13.53 11.01 -1.20
CA LEU A 293 14.95 11.09 -1.63
C LEU A 293 15.86 10.18 -0.80
N LYS A 294 15.56 10.02 0.50
CA LYS A 294 16.29 9.11 1.39
C LYS A 294 16.07 7.65 1.01
N GLU A 295 14.84 7.27 0.68
CA GLU A 295 14.53 5.94 0.14
C GLU A 295 15.32 5.68 -1.16
N LEU A 296 15.29 6.60 -2.13
CA LEU A 296 16.05 6.46 -3.38
C LEU A 296 17.57 6.32 -3.17
N THR A 297 18.12 6.90 -2.10
CA THR A 297 19.55 6.78 -1.79
C THR A 297 19.93 5.34 -1.44
N THR A 298 19.00 4.54 -0.92
CA THR A 298 19.26 3.12 -0.56
C THR A 298 19.37 2.19 -1.78
N VAL A 299 18.96 2.64 -2.97
CA VAL A 299 19.25 1.93 -4.25
C VAL A 299 20.75 1.91 -4.55
N TRP A 300 21.51 2.84 -3.95
CA TRP A 300 22.94 2.99 -4.18
C TRP A 300 23.78 2.32 -3.10
N THR A 301 23.19 1.49 -2.24
CA THR A 301 23.91 0.85 -1.13
C THR A 301 25.08 0.00 -1.64
N GLY A 302 26.25 0.20 -1.04
CA GLY A 302 27.50 -0.47 -1.44
C GLY A 302 28.20 0.15 -2.65
N THR A 303 27.66 1.23 -3.23
CA THR A 303 28.32 1.97 -4.32
C THR A 303 29.17 3.13 -3.78
N ALA A 304 30.03 3.69 -4.64
CA ALA A 304 30.85 4.86 -4.27
C ALA A 304 30.00 6.13 -4.03
N GLU A 305 28.78 6.19 -4.55
CA GLU A 305 27.92 7.37 -4.49
C GLU A 305 27.04 7.43 -3.23
N GLU A 306 26.86 6.29 -2.54
CA GLU A 306 25.97 6.15 -1.37
C GLU A 306 26.18 7.28 -0.35
N LYS A 307 27.44 7.48 0.07
CA LYS A 307 27.79 8.47 1.09
C LYS A 307 27.61 9.91 0.61
N GLY A 308 27.87 10.18 -0.67
CA GLY A 308 27.71 11.52 -1.25
C GLY A 308 26.24 11.91 -1.32
N ARG A 309 25.41 11.02 -1.86
CA ARG A 309 23.95 11.19 -1.95
C ARG A 309 23.32 11.33 -0.57
N MET A 310 23.70 10.49 0.40
CA MET A 310 23.21 10.57 1.78
C MET A 310 23.49 11.93 2.43
N LYS A 311 24.72 12.44 2.32
CA LYS A 311 25.10 13.76 2.87
C LYS A 311 24.32 14.90 2.22
N PHE A 312 24.08 14.81 0.92
CA PHE A 312 23.26 15.81 0.22
C PHE A 312 21.82 15.83 0.77
N VAL A 313 21.21 14.66 0.93
CA VAL A 313 19.86 14.53 1.50
C VAL A 313 19.82 15.02 2.96
N GLU A 314 20.84 14.70 3.78
CA GLU A 314 20.99 15.23 5.14
C GLU A 314 21.09 16.77 5.16
N SER A 315 21.79 17.37 4.19
CA SER A 315 21.85 18.82 4.05
C SER A 315 20.49 19.44 3.72
N LEU A 316 19.65 18.76 2.94
CA LEU A 316 18.27 19.18 2.67
C LEU A 316 17.40 19.03 3.92
N ALA A 317 17.53 17.90 4.64
CA ALA A 317 16.81 17.64 5.89
C ALA A 317 17.07 18.75 6.91
N LYS A 318 18.34 19.15 7.06
CA LYS A 318 18.74 20.25 7.94
C LYS A 318 18.06 21.58 7.56
N MET A 319 17.90 21.88 6.27
CA MET A 319 17.21 23.10 5.81
C MET A 319 15.74 23.12 6.24
N VAL A 320 15.05 21.98 6.15
CA VAL A 320 13.66 21.83 6.60
C VAL A 320 13.56 21.92 8.12
N GLU A 321 14.47 21.26 8.85
CA GLU A 321 14.52 21.32 10.32
C GLU A 321 14.77 22.74 10.84
N ASP A 322 15.68 23.48 10.21
CA ASP A 322 16.00 24.87 10.58
C ASP A 322 14.78 25.79 10.36
N ARG A 323 14.06 25.63 9.24
CA ARG A 323 12.81 26.37 8.98
C ARG A 323 11.67 25.98 9.93
N HIS A 324 11.54 24.70 10.26
CA HIS A 324 10.56 24.25 11.26
C HIS A 324 10.85 24.86 12.64
N ARG A 325 12.12 24.89 13.04
CA ARG A 325 12.55 25.52 14.29
C ARG A 325 12.29 27.04 14.29
N GLU A 326 12.47 27.71 13.15
CA GLU A 326 12.16 29.14 12.99
C GLU A 326 10.66 29.42 13.12
N LEU A 327 9.81 28.66 12.44
CA LEU A 327 8.36 28.82 12.56
C LEU A 327 7.86 28.59 13.99
N LEU A 328 8.38 27.60 14.70
CA LEU A 328 8.02 27.37 16.10
C LEU A 328 8.37 28.59 16.97
N LYS A 329 9.55 29.19 16.76
CA LYS A 329 9.94 30.42 17.46
C LYS A 329 9.03 31.60 17.11
N GLU A 330 8.65 31.77 15.84
CA GLU A 330 7.71 32.82 15.44
C GLU A 330 6.33 32.64 16.07
N MET A 331 5.84 31.40 16.16
CA MET A 331 4.56 31.08 16.82
C MET A 331 4.62 31.36 18.32
N ASP A 332 5.73 31.03 18.98
CA ASP A 332 5.94 31.32 20.40
C ASP A 332 6.03 32.83 20.68
N VAL A 333 6.71 33.60 19.81
CA VAL A 333 6.77 35.06 19.91
C VAL A 333 5.40 35.69 19.69
N LYS A 334 4.64 35.27 18.65
CA LYS A 334 3.27 35.75 18.40
C LYS A 334 2.35 35.45 19.58
N LYS A 335 2.47 34.27 20.19
CA LYS A 335 1.71 33.88 21.38
C LYS A 335 2.10 34.72 22.61
N GLY A 336 3.39 35.03 22.77
CA GLY A 336 3.90 35.91 23.82
C GLY A 336 3.42 37.36 23.67
N GLU A 337 3.43 37.92 22.46
CA GLU A 337 2.87 39.25 22.18
C GLU A 337 1.36 39.31 22.44
N VAL A 338 0.60 38.28 22.04
CA VAL A 338 -0.84 38.21 22.33
C VAL A 338 -1.10 38.14 23.85
N ILE A 339 -0.22 37.48 24.62
CA ILE A 339 -0.32 37.44 26.09
C ILE A 339 0.05 38.80 26.72
N LEU A 340 1.04 39.52 26.20
CA LEU A 340 1.41 40.85 26.69
C LEU A 340 0.33 41.90 26.37
N VAL A 341 -0.21 41.90 25.15
CA VAL A 341 -1.32 42.80 24.75
C VAL A 341 -2.62 42.50 25.52
N ARG A 342 -2.86 41.23 25.91
CA ARG A 342 -4.00 40.86 26.77
C ARG A 342 -3.71 41.05 28.26
N GLY A 343 -2.44 41.07 28.67
CA GLY A 343 -1.98 41.35 30.03
C GLY A 343 -2.06 42.82 30.42
N GLU A 344 -1.98 43.75 29.46
CA GLU A 344 -2.21 45.19 29.69
C GLU A 344 -3.69 45.54 29.97
N ALA A 345 -4.63 44.64 29.66
CA ALA A 345 -6.05 44.83 29.98
C ALA A 345 -6.45 44.32 31.38
N ASN A 346 -5.55 43.66 32.12
CA ASN A 346 -5.90 43.10 33.44
C ASN A 346 -4.72 43.04 34.43
N ALA A 347 -3.86 44.06 34.45
CA ALA A 347 -2.84 44.25 35.47
C ALA A 347 -3.38 45.07 36.66
N GLY A 348 -4.27 44.44 37.44
CA GLY A 348 -4.62 44.83 38.80
C GLY A 348 -4.35 43.67 39.75
N VAL A 349 -3.29 43.80 40.55
CA VAL A 349 -3.03 43.08 41.82
C VAL A 349 -2.63 41.59 41.71
N SER A 350 -1.33 41.31 41.78
CA SER A 350 -0.63 40.79 42.97
C SER A 350 0.61 39.96 42.62
N ALA A 351 1.71 40.29 43.29
CA ALA A 351 2.98 39.57 43.24
C ALA A 351 3.03 38.44 44.30
N ARG A 352 4.04 37.55 44.11
CA ARG A 352 4.41 36.31 44.82
C ARG A 352 3.85 35.06 44.13
N GLU A 353 4.62 34.02 43.82
CA GLU A 353 5.79 33.46 44.50
C GLU A 353 6.57 32.56 43.52
N ALA A 354 7.89 32.50 43.65
CA ALA A 354 8.78 31.65 42.86
C ALA A 354 8.90 30.25 43.46
N VAL A 355 8.94 29.17 42.65
CA VAL A 355 9.79 27.98 42.92
C VAL A 355 10.18 27.28 41.61
N ALA A 356 11.46 26.92 41.54
CA ALA A 356 12.19 26.21 40.51
C ALA A 356 11.76 24.74 40.29
N GLY A 357 12.13 24.18 39.12
CA GLY A 357 12.11 22.75 38.87
C GLY A 357 12.65 22.35 37.51
N GLU A 358 13.99 22.28 37.38
CA GLU A 358 14.62 21.41 36.38
C GLU A 358 14.21 19.96 36.62
N LYS A 359 13.73 19.25 35.59
CA LYS A 359 14.05 17.83 35.44
C LYS A 359 13.86 17.34 34.01
N ALA A 360 14.82 16.49 33.64
CA ALA A 360 15.03 15.90 32.34
C ALA A 360 13.84 15.12 31.78
N LEU A 361 13.79 15.08 30.45
CA LEU A 361 12.98 14.19 29.60
C LEU A 361 13.01 12.73 30.07
N PRO A 362 12.01 11.95 29.65
CA PRO A 362 12.30 10.73 28.93
C PRO A 362 11.85 10.89 27.48
N ALA A 363 12.82 10.74 26.59
CA ALA A 363 12.62 10.60 25.16
C ALA A 363 11.76 9.38 24.86
N GLY A 364 10.82 9.51 23.91
CA GLY A 364 10.28 8.37 23.18
C GLY A 364 8.75 8.22 23.09
N PHE A 365 7.95 9.11 23.67
CA PHE A 365 6.48 9.01 23.53
C PHE A 365 5.85 10.41 23.53
N GLY A 366 5.42 10.92 22.37
CA GLY A 366 4.71 12.21 22.39
C GLY A 366 4.25 12.80 21.06
N LEU A 367 4.96 12.60 19.94
CA LEU A 367 4.69 13.37 18.73
C LEU A 367 3.30 13.08 18.12
N MET A 368 2.94 11.80 17.97
CA MET A 368 1.59 11.39 17.54
C MET A 368 0.50 11.62 18.60
N SER A 369 0.84 11.50 19.88
CA SER A 369 -0.12 11.71 20.98
C SER A 369 -0.49 13.19 21.13
N GLN A 370 0.45 14.10 20.87
CA GLN A 370 0.21 15.55 20.84
C GLN A 370 -0.65 15.97 19.64
N LEU A 371 -0.48 15.32 18.48
CA LEU A 371 -1.35 15.54 17.31
C LEU A 371 -2.79 15.05 17.55
N GLN A 372 -2.98 13.90 18.20
CA GLN A 372 -4.32 13.43 18.59
C GLN A 372 -5.00 14.35 19.60
N LYS A 373 -4.25 14.90 20.55
CA LYS A 373 -4.77 15.79 21.58
C LYS A 373 -5.16 17.17 21.02
N LEU A 374 -4.50 17.61 19.94
CA LEU A 374 -4.85 18.81 19.17
C LEU A 374 -6.13 18.63 18.34
N ARG A 375 -6.42 17.40 17.89
CA ARG A 375 -7.64 17.09 17.11
C ARG A 375 -8.88 16.84 17.96
N GLY A 376 -8.71 16.31 19.17
CA GLY A 376 -9.82 16.00 20.10
C GLY A 376 -10.25 17.15 21.01
N GLY A 377 -9.65 18.33 20.87
CA GLY A 377 -9.88 19.49 21.74
C GLY A 377 -10.56 20.66 21.03
N LEU A 378 -11.57 20.38 20.19
CA LEU A 378 -12.52 21.37 19.68
C LEU A 378 -13.92 21.09 20.20
#